data_AF-A0A9D1E6J9-F1
#
_entry.id   AF-A0A9D1E6J9-F1
#
_cell.length_a   1.000
_cell.length_b   1.000
_cell.length_c   1.000
_cell.angle_alpha   90.00
_cell.angle_beta   90.00
_cell.angle_gamma   90.00
#
_symmetry.space_group_name_H-M   'P 1'
#
loop_
_entity.id
_entity.type
_entity.pdbx_description
1 polymer ?
#
loop_
_entity_poly.entity_id
_entity_poly.type
_entity_poly.pdbx_seq_one_letter_code
_entity_poly.pdbx_strand_id
1 'polypeptide(L)' 'MPKQKSHSGSKKRFWLTSTGKVKRPHGGKNHKAETKNRKRKRNL' A
#
# COMPACT_ATOMS: atom_id res chain seq x y z
N MET A 1 15.13 -0.31 30.04
CA MET A 1 14.31 0.44 29.06
C MET A 1 13.78 -0.52 27.99
N PRO A 2 12.46 -0.65 27.81
CA PRO A 2 11.90 -1.55 26.80
C PRO A 2 12.09 -0.98 25.38
N LYS A 3 12.48 -1.84 24.43
CA LYS A 3 12.58 -1.44 23.01
C LYS A 3 11.18 -1.21 22.43
N GLN A 4 11.03 -0.15 21.64
CA GLN A 4 9.77 0.18 20.99
C GLN A 4 9.36 -0.94 20.01
N LYS A 5 8.10 -1.38 20.09
CA LYS A 5 7.59 -2.44 19.22
C LYS A 5 7.05 -1.82 17.93
N SER A 6 7.36 -2.46 16.80
CA SER A 6 6.80 -2.05 15.51
C SER A 6 5.32 -2.42 15.41
N HIS A 7 4.49 -1.50 14.94
CA HIS A 7 3.08 -1.76 14.70
C HIS A 7 2.89 -2.75 13.55
N SER A 8 2.27 -3.91 13.83
CA SER A 8 2.14 -5.02 12.89
C SER A 8 1.31 -4.66 11.65
N GLY A 9 0.28 -3.82 11.81
CA GLY A 9 -0.54 -3.35 10.70
C GLY A 9 0.22 -2.46 9.72
N SER A 10 1.16 -1.66 10.22
CA SER A 10 1.93 -0.73 9.40
C SER A 10 3.01 -1.47 8.61
N LYS A 11 3.72 -2.41 9.26
CA LYS A 11 4.72 -3.27 8.62
C LYS A 11 4.14 -4.08 7.46
N LYS A 12 2.88 -4.50 7.53
CA LYS A 12 2.20 -5.28 6.48
C LYS A 12 1.77 -4.44 5.27
N ARG A 13 1.67 -3.11 5.40
CA ARG A 13 1.02 -2.24 4.41
C ARG A 13 1.96 -1.23 3.76
N PHE A 14 3.02 -0.83 4.45
CA PHE A 14 3.93 0.23 4.05
C PHE A 14 5.36 -0.26 4.06
N TRP A 15 6.11 0.11 3.02
CA TRP A 15 7.55 -0.16 2.93
C TRP A 15 8.31 1.12 2.63
N LEU A 16 9.54 1.17 3.12
CA LEU A 16 10.46 2.26 2.86
C LEU A 16 11.28 1.96 1.60
N THR A 17 11.42 2.94 0.72
CA THR A 17 12.41 2.89 -0.36
C THR A 17 13.80 3.18 0.19
N SER A 18 14.85 2.87 -0.58
CA SER A 18 16.23 3.21 -0.21
C SER A 18 16.44 4.72 0.05
N THR A 19 15.62 5.57 -0.57
CA THR A 19 15.60 7.02 -0.36
C THR A 19 14.75 7.46 0.85
N GLY A 20 14.26 6.52 1.68
CA GLY A 20 13.44 6.81 2.86
C GLY A 20 11.97 7.18 2.58
N LYS A 21 11.51 7.13 1.33
CA LYS A 21 10.11 7.43 0.99
C LYS A 21 9.21 6.24 1.29
N VAL A 22 7.99 6.50 1.75
CA VAL A 22 6.99 5.46 2.01
C VAL A 22 6.28 5.08 0.71
N LYS A 23 6.26 3.80 0.39
CA LYS A 23 5.51 3.23 -0.73
C LYS A 23 4.44 2.26 -0.23
N ARG A 24 3.31 2.23 -0.94
CA ARG A 24 2.10 1.43 -0.63
C ARG A 24 1.34 1.07 -1.91
N PRO A 25 0.52 0.01 -1.89
CA PRO A 25 -0.42 -0.28 -2.98
C PRO A 25 -1.59 0.72 -2.96
N HIS A 26 -2.19 0.98 -4.13
CA HIS A 26 -3.41 1.77 -4.22
C HIS A 26 -4.64 0.94 -3.79
N GLY A 27 -5.57 1.61 -3.12
CA GLY A 27 -6.84 1.01 -2.72
C GLY A 27 -7.77 0.81 -3.92
N GLY A 28 -8.65 -0.18 -3.81
CA GLY A 28 -9.72 -0.37 -4.81
C GLY A 28 -9.29 -1.06 -6.10
N LYS A 29 -8.13 -1.73 -6.14
CA LYS A 29 -7.75 -2.64 -7.25
C LYS A 29 -8.34 -4.05 -7.09
N ASN A 30 -8.67 -4.44 -5.87
CA ASN A 30 -8.92 -5.85 -5.52
C ASN A 30 -10.28 -6.40 -5.94
N HIS A 31 -11.33 -5.58 -6.08
CA HIS A 31 -12.69 -6.07 -6.41
C HIS A 31 -13.42 -5.13 -7.38
N LYS A 32 -14.45 -5.63 -8.08
CA LYS A 32 -15.23 -4.87 -9.10
C LYS A 32 -14.33 -4.25 -10.18
N ALA A 33 -13.44 -5.03 -10.79
CA ALA A 33 -12.56 -4.53 -11.86
C ALA A 33 -13.28 -4.43 -13.23
N GLU A 34 -14.36 -5.19 -13.41
CA GLU A 34 -15.16 -5.22 -14.64
C GLU A 34 -15.81 -3.86 -14.92
N THR A 35 -16.43 -3.25 -13.92
CA THR A 35 -17.11 -1.95 -14.05
C THR A 35 -16.17 -0.75 -14.15
N LYS A 36 -14.86 -0.96 -13.98
CA LYS A 36 -13.88 0.13 -14.00
C LYS A 36 -13.35 0.34 -15.41
N ASN A 37 -13.34 1.60 -15.85
CA ASN A 37 -12.66 2.00 -17.07
C ASN A 37 -11.18 1.53 -17.07
N ARG A 38 -10.67 1.10 -18.22
CA ARG A 38 -9.29 0.70 -18.47
C ARG A 38 -8.26 1.73 -18.01
N LYS A 39 -8.54 3.04 -18.17
CA LYS A 39 -7.63 4.10 -17.68
C LYS A 39 -7.50 4.06 -16.15
N ARG A 40 -8.62 3.91 -15.45
CA ARG A 40 -8.66 3.83 -13.98
C ARG A 40 -7.97 2.56 -13.47
N LYS A 41 -8.16 1.41 -14.11
CA LYS A 41 -7.49 0.15 -13.72
C LYS A 41 -5.96 0.20 -13.81
N ARG A 42 -5.40 0.95 -14.76
CA ARG A 42 -3.93 1.09 -14.92
C ARG A 42 -3.30 1.97 -13.84
N ASN A 43 -4.07 2.95 -13.35
CA ASN A 43 -3.59 3.93 -12.36
C ASN A 43 -3.90 3.52 -10.92
N LEU A 44 -4.57 2.37 -10.71
CA LEU A 44 -4.89 1.77 -9.41
C LEU A 44 -4.10 0.48 -9.17
#